data_AF-A0A2V8TBE8-F1
#
_entry.id   AF-A0A2V8TBE8-F1
#
_cell.length_a   1.000
_cell.length_b   1.000
_cell.length_c   1.000
_cell.angle_alpha   90.00
_cell.angle_beta   90.00
_cell.angle_gamma   90.00
#
_symmetry.space_group_name_H-M   'P 1'
#
loop_
_entity.id
_entity.type
_entity.pdbx_description
1 polymer ?
#
loop_
_entity_poly.entity_id
_entity_poly.type
_entity_poly.pdbx_seq_one_letter_code
_entity_poly.pdbx_strand_id
1 'polypeptide(L)' 'MRIEEKYEQVRHLISLGRERGYLVYDELNEALPEEIATSVEDIEDLYEALGNHGIEVV' A
#
# COMPACT_ATOMS: atom_id res chain seq x y z
N MET A 1 -5.61 14.23 1.69
CA MET A 1 -6.14 13.11 2.50
C MET A 1 -5.19 11.96 2.28
N ARG A 2 -4.83 11.20 3.31
CA ARG A 2 -3.91 10.08 3.11
C ARG A 2 -4.70 8.85 2.66
N ILE A 3 -4.17 8.13 1.68
CA ILE A 3 -4.83 6.95 1.13
C ILE A 3 -5.07 5.86 2.19
N GLU A 4 -4.17 5.76 3.19
CA GLU A 4 -4.27 4.86 4.35
C GLU A 4 -5.45 5.18 5.29
N GLU A 5 -6.03 6.38 5.20
CA GLU A 5 -7.24 6.78 5.93
C GLU A 5 -8.51 6.54 5.11
N LYS A 6 -8.38 6.49 3.78
CA LYS A 6 -9.48 6.27 2.83
C LYS A 6 -9.77 4.77 2.64
N TYR A 7 -8.72 3.95 2.65
CA TYR A 7 -8.82 2.51 2.44
C TYR A 7 -8.18 1.74 3.60
N GLU A 8 -8.99 0.93 4.29
CA GLU A 8 -8.50 0.11 5.40
C GLU A 8 -7.47 -0.94 4.95
N GLN A 9 -7.59 -1.42 3.70
CA GLN A 9 -6.66 -2.38 3.10
C GLN A 9 -5.24 -1.83 3.01
N VAL A 10 -5.09 -0.54 2.68
CA VAL A 10 -3.78 0.13 2.64
C VAL A 10 -3.16 0.18 4.03
N ARG A 11 -3.98 0.47 5.05
CA ARG A 11 -3.55 0.46 6.45
C ARG A 11 -3.08 -0.92 6.91
N HIS A 12 -3.74 -1.97 6.42
CA HIS A 12 -3.35 -3.35 6.66
C HIS A 12 -2.02 -3.70 5.97
N LEU A 13 -1.87 -3.33 4.71
CA LEU A 13 -0.62 -3.47 3.95
C LEU A 13 0.54 -2.78 4.66
N ILE A 14 0.35 -1.54 5.12
CA ILE A 14 1.37 -0.81 5.87
C ILE A 14 1.74 -1.56 7.16
N SER A 15 0.77 -2.13 7.88
CA SER A 15 1.08 -2.91 9.09
C SER A 15 1.91 -4.15 8.77
N LEU A 16 1.51 -4.92 7.76
CA LEU A 16 2.23 -6.12 7.29
C LEU A 16 3.65 -5.77 6.82
N GLY A 17 3.76 -4.77 5.97
CA GLY A 17 5.03 -4.32 5.41
C GLY A 17 5.94 -3.75 6.48
N ARG A 18 5.40 -3.08 7.50
CA ARG A 18 6.18 -2.54 8.62
C ARG A 18 6.77 -3.63 9.51
N GLU A 19 6.12 -4.79 9.65
CA GLU A 19 6.68 -5.93 10.38
C GLU A 19 7.87 -6.56 9.64
N ARG A 20 7.81 -6.61 8.31
CA ARG A 20 8.85 -7.25 7.48
C ARG A 20 9.93 -6.29 6.97
N GLY A 21 9.62 -5.00 6.89
CA GLY A 21 10.40 -3.97 6.19
C GLY A 21 10.19 -3.94 4.68
N TYR A 22 9.37 -4.84 4.13
CA TYR A 22 9.06 -4.92 2.71
C TYR A 22 7.73 -5.63 2.44
N LEU A 23 7.18 -5.41 1.25
CA LEU A 23 6.03 -6.12 0.69
C LEU A 23 6.37 -6.60 -0.71
N VAL A 24 5.86 -7.75 -1.11
CA VAL A 24 5.99 -8.19 -2.51
C VAL A 24 4.81 -7.73 -3.34
N TYR A 25 5.04 -7.49 -4.63
CA TYR A 25 4.00 -7.02 -5.56
C TYR A 25 2.76 -7.92 -5.59
N ASP A 26 2.93 -9.24 -5.46
CA ASP A 26 1.82 -10.18 -5.36
C ASP A 26 0.97 -9.96 -4.10
N GLU A 27 1.61 -9.79 -2.93
CA GLU A 27 0.91 -9.50 -1.65
C GLU A 27 0.19 -8.16 -1.72
N LEU A 28 0.80 -7.17 -2.40
CA LEU A 28 0.18 -5.88 -2.65
C LEU A 28 -1.09 -6.08 -3.48
N ASN A 29 -1.00 -6.72 -4.66
CA ASN A 29 -2.13 -6.95 -5.56
C ASN A 29 -3.26 -7.76 -4.93
N GLU A 30 -2.95 -8.75 -4.09
CA GLU A 30 -3.98 -9.56 -3.42
C GLU A 30 -4.76 -8.76 -2.36
N ALA A 31 -4.09 -7.85 -1.66
CA ALA A 31 -4.73 -7.00 -0.66
C ALA A 31 -5.27 -5.68 -1.24
N LEU A 32 -4.81 -5.28 -2.44
CA LEU A 32 -5.18 -4.02 -3.06
C LEU A 32 -6.63 -4.07 -3.58
N PRO A 33 -7.49 -3.12 -3.20
CA PRO A 33 -8.80 -2.97 -3.80
C PRO A 33 -8.71 -2.66 -5.30
N GLU A 34 -9.63 -3.21 -6.09
CA GLU A 34 -9.73 -2.94 -7.53
C GLU A 34 -9.92 -1.44 -7.83
N GLU A 35 -10.59 -0.70 -6.94
CA GLU A 35 -10.74 0.75 -7.03
C GLU A 35 -9.41 1.51 -6.97
N ILE A 36 -8.45 1.02 -6.16
CA ILE A 36 -7.10 1.58 -6.12
C ILE A 36 -6.30 1.09 -7.33
N ALA A 37 -6.38 -0.20 -7.65
CA ALA A 37 -5.64 -0.80 -8.77
C ALA A 37 -5.94 -0.15 -10.13
N THR A 38 -7.12 0.44 -10.28
CA THR A 38 -7.56 1.13 -11.50
C THR A 38 -7.21 2.61 -11.52
N SER A 39 -6.78 3.18 -10.38
CA SER A 39 -6.47 4.60 -10.22
C SER A 39 -4.97 4.81 -10.06
N VAL A 40 -4.35 5.44 -11.06
CA VAL A 40 -2.90 5.71 -11.03
C VAL A 40 -2.52 6.63 -9.88
N GLU A 41 -3.32 7.66 -9.60
CA GLU A 41 -3.09 8.57 -8.46
C GLU A 41 -3.13 7.82 -7.12
N ASP A 42 -4.14 6.97 -6.89
CA ASP A 42 -4.22 6.22 -5.63
C ASP A 42 -3.06 5.22 -5.51
N ILE A 43 -2.60 4.62 -6.61
CA ILE A 43 -1.40 3.75 -6.60
C ILE A 43 -0.14 4.53 -6.23
N GLU A 44 0.07 5.71 -6.81
CA GLU A 44 1.23 6.55 -6.49
C GLU A 44 1.21 6.97 -5.01
N ASP A 45 0.05 7.39 -4.50
CA ASP A 45 -0.14 7.72 -3.08
C ASP A 45 0.13 6.52 -2.16
N LEU A 46 -0.23 5.30 -2.58
CA LEU A 46 0.06 4.07 -1.83
C LEU A 46 1.58 3.83 -1.73
N TYR A 47 2.29 3.92 -2.86
CA TYR A 47 3.74 3.73 -2.85
C TYR A 47 4.45 4.79 -2.01
N GLU A 48 4.00 6.04 -2.08
CA GLU A 48 4.53 7.12 -1.24
C GLU A 48 4.26 6.86 0.25
N ALA A 49 3.05 6.39 0.60
CA ALA A 49 2.71 6.00 1.96
C ALA A 49 3.61 4.86 2.46
N LEU A 50 3.76 3.79 1.69
CA LEU A 50 4.63 2.65 2.02
C LEU A 50 6.08 3.10 2.20
N GLY A 51 6.62 3.89 1.27
CA GLY A 51 7.98 4.44 1.35
C GLY A 51 8.18 5.34 2.56
N ASN A 52 7.19 6.17 2.92
CA ASN A 52 7.22 7.02 4.12
C ASN A 52 7.27 6.20 5.42
N HIS A 53 6.70 4.99 5.44
CA HIS A 53 6.78 4.06 6.56
C HIS A 53 8.03 3.17 6.52
N GLY A 54 8.94 3.36 5.54
CA GLY A 54 10.15 2.56 5.37
C GLY A 54 9.90 1.16 4.84
N ILE A 55 8.80 0.98 4.10
CA ILE A 55 8.40 -0.30 3.51
C ILE A 55 8.79 -0.27 2.04
N GLU A 56 9.66 -1.19 1.64
CA GLU A 56 10.07 -1.34 0.25
C GLU A 56 9.13 -2.31 -0.47
N VAL A 57 8.72 -1.99 -1.70
CA VAL A 57 7.93 -2.92 -2.52
C VAL A 57 8.87 -3.63 -3.51
N VAL A 58 8.83 -4.96 -3.50
CA VAL A 58 9.76 -5.85 -4.24
C VAL A 58 9.01 -6.72 -5.24
#